data_AF-A0A0L0NEN3-F1
#
_entry.id   AF-A0A0L0NEN3-F1
#
_cell.length_a   1.000
_cell.length_b   1.000
_cell.length_c   1.000
_cell.angle_alpha   90.00
_cell.angle_beta   90.00
_cell.angle_gamma   90.00
#
_symmetry.space_group_name_H-M   'P 1'
#
loop_
_entity.id
_entity.type
_entity.pdbx_description
1 polymer ?
#
loop_
_entity_poly.entity_id
_entity_poly.type
_entity_poly.pdbx_seq_one_letter_code
_entity_poly.pdbx_strand_id
1 'polypeptide(L)'
;MVLALGYQAASTETQRRLSGAGDGSLAQVFLQSTESCLRKTPCMFKANVTMVRVLCLIVVARLARGYSCSEIDSCGTLIDMAVRGCRELGIHKPDRGEDKASLLDMQMCARPWTTTVFLKVRQAMNSGTLLLLRPSDFDASVIENFDDEELGVNTLRTMASHPHRLQTSSTCHIFIAKALPIAIDMFCAPIPRWRMYL
;
A
#
# COMPACT_ATOMS: atom_id res chain seq x y z
N MET A 1 8.93 0.73 -11.66
CA MET A 1 9.26 0.33 -10.27
C MET A 1 9.48 -1.15 -10.02
N VAL A 2 8.72 -2.08 -10.61
CA VAL A 2 8.90 -3.53 -10.32
C VAL A 2 10.34 -3.97 -10.54
N LEU A 3 11.01 -3.48 -11.59
CA LEU A 3 12.44 -3.74 -11.83
C LEU A 3 13.37 -3.14 -10.78
N ALA A 4 13.05 -1.97 -10.21
CA ALA A 4 13.84 -1.35 -9.15
C ALA A 4 13.76 -2.17 -7.86
N LEU A 5 12.55 -2.62 -7.49
CA LEU A 5 12.32 -3.49 -6.34
C LEU A 5 12.93 -4.88 -6.55
N GLY A 6 12.77 -5.46 -7.74
CA GLY A 6 13.37 -6.74 -8.11
C GLY A 6 14.90 -6.69 -8.05
N TYR A 7 15.51 -5.60 -8.52
CA TYR A 7 16.96 -5.41 -8.38
C TYR A 7 17.39 -5.30 -6.91
N GLN A 8 16.62 -4.62 -6.05
CA GLN A 8 16.93 -4.51 -4.62
C GLN A 8 16.73 -5.82 -3.86
N ALA A 9 15.75 -6.63 -4.25
CA ALA A 9 15.47 -7.94 -3.64
C ALA A 9 16.35 -9.07 -4.20
N ALA A 10 17.00 -8.86 -5.35
CA ALA A 10 17.90 -9.84 -5.95
C ALA A 10 19.14 -10.08 -5.08
N SER A 11 19.68 -11.29 -5.16
CA SER A 11 20.89 -11.65 -4.43
C SER A 11 22.04 -10.68 -4.76
N THR A 12 22.92 -10.45 -3.78
CA THR A 12 24.09 -9.58 -3.93
C THR A 12 25.00 -9.98 -5.10
N GLU A 13 25.00 -11.28 -5.47
CA GLU A 13 25.71 -11.80 -6.63
C GLU A 13 25.05 -11.37 -7.97
N THR A 14 23.72 -11.43 -8.05
CA THR A 14 22.96 -10.91 -9.21
C THR A 14 23.12 -9.38 -9.32
N GLN A 15 23.13 -8.68 -8.18
CA GLN A 15 23.37 -7.23 -8.14
C GLN A 15 24.77 -6.87 -8.65
N ARG A 16 25.83 -7.59 -8.25
CA ARG A 16 27.19 -7.36 -8.78
C ARG A 16 27.30 -7.56 -10.29
N ARG A 17 26.69 -8.63 -10.81
CA ARG A 17 26.71 -8.91 -12.26
C ARG A 17 26.03 -7.82 -13.08
N LEU A 18 24.95 -7.25 -12.55
CA LEU A 18 24.21 -6.16 -13.21
C LEU A 18 24.88 -4.79 -13.00
N SER A 19 25.53 -4.55 -11.86
CA SER A 19 26.26 -3.30 -11.56
C SER A 19 27.57 -3.14 -12.33
N GLY A 20 28.09 -4.19 -12.96
CA GLY A 20 29.31 -4.12 -13.77
C GLY A 20 29.23 -3.21 -15.01
N ALA A 21 28.07 -2.61 -15.30
CA ALA A 21 27.79 -1.87 -16.53
C ALA A 21 27.60 -0.33 -16.38
N GLY A 22 27.82 0.29 -15.21
CA GLY A 22 27.78 1.75 -15.13
C GLY A 22 27.76 2.35 -13.72
N ASP A 23 28.25 3.60 -13.61
CA ASP A 23 28.62 4.36 -12.41
C ASP A 23 27.44 4.83 -11.52
N GLY A 24 26.32 4.12 -11.55
CA GLY A 24 25.13 4.43 -10.74
C GLY A 24 24.31 3.19 -10.44
N SER A 25 23.80 3.07 -9.21
CA SER A 25 22.91 1.96 -8.84
C SER A 25 21.73 1.90 -9.81
N LEU A 26 21.59 0.80 -10.58
CA LEU A 26 20.52 0.63 -11.57
C LEU A 26 19.11 0.84 -10.98
N ALA A 27 18.92 0.51 -9.70
CA ALA A 27 17.68 0.82 -8.99
C ALA A 27 17.37 2.32 -8.93
N GLN A 28 18.38 3.18 -8.82
CA GLN A 28 18.23 4.63 -8.86
C GLN A 28 17.82 5.13 -10.23
N VAL A 29 18.43 4.59 -11.29
CA VAL A 29 18.03 4.92 -12.66
C VAL A 29 16.57 4.53 -12.87
N PHE A 30 16.18 3.30 -12.51
CA PHE A 30 14.78 2.87 -12.65
C PHE A 30 13.79 3.70 -11.85
N LEU A 31 14.15 4.15 -10.64
CA LEU A 31 13.30 5.01 -9.82
C LEU A 31 13.18 6.40 -10.43
N GLN A 32 14.29 7.06 -10.78
CA GLN A 32 14.30 8.39 -11.38
C GLN A 32 13.60 8.43 -12.73
N SER A 33 13.82 7.40 -13.58
CA SER A 33 13.10 7.27 -14.85
C SER A 33 11.59 7.15 -14.63
N THR A 34 11.16 6.42 -13.59
CA THR A 34 9.72 6.30 -13.31
C THR A 34 9.13 7.59 -12.74
N GLU A 35 9.83 8.29 -11.85
CA GLU A 35 9.42 9.61 -11.36
C GLU A 35 9.28 10.62 -12.50
N SER A 36 10.24 10.63 -13.43
CA SER A 36 10.19 11.48 -14.63
C SER A 36 9.00 11.14 -15.52
N CYS A 37 8.69 9.85 -15.69
CA CYS A 37 7.51 9.40 -16.44
C CYS A 37 6.20 9.83 -15.76
N LEU A 38 6.11 9.69 -14.43
CA LEU A 38 4.96 10.14 -13.65
C LEU A 38 4.73 11.64 -13.74
N ARG A 39 5.81 12.44 -13.67
CA ARG A 39 5.73 13.90 -13.81
C ARG A 39 5.20 14.33 -15.19
N LYS A 40 5.46 13.53 -16.22
CA LYS A 40 5.02 13.78 -17.61
C LYS A 40 3.63 13.22 -17.91
N THR A 41 3.10 12.34 -17.05
CA THR A 41 1.80 11.71 -17.26
C THR A 41 0.71 12.58 -16.61
N PRO A 42 -0.40 12.90 -17.30
CA PRO A 42 -1.51 13.67 -16.74
C PRO A 42 -2.33 12.88 -15.70
N CYS A 43 -1.75 11.86 -15.06
CA CYS A 43 -2.41 11.05 -14.05
C CYS A 43 -2.79 11.83 -12.78
N MET A 44 -2.23 13.04 -12.56
CA MET A 44 -2.68 13.92 -11.49
C MET A 44 -4.06 14.56 -11.72
N PHE A 45 -4.64 14.47 -12.92
CA PHE A 45 -5.97 15.04 -13.21
C PHE A 45 -7.13 14.06 -12.95
N LYS A 46 -6.86 12.75 -12.91
CA LYS A 46 -7.88 11.73 -12.63
C LYS A 46 -7.23 10.55 -11.91
N ALA A 47 -7.63 10.31 -10.66
CA ALA A 47 -7.18 9.16 -9.92
C ALA A 47 -7.50 7.86 -10.68
N ASN A 48 -6.54 6.94 -10.66
CA ASN A 48 -6.66 5.59 -11.21
C ASN A 48 -6.01 4.61 -10.22
N VAL A 49 -6.55 3.40 -10.09
CA VAL A 49 -6.01 2.32 -9.27
C VAL A 49 -4.54 2.03 -9.62
N THR A 50 -4.17 2.10 -10.91
CA THR A 50 -2.78 1.94 -11.35
C THR A 50 -1.88 3.03 -10.76
N MET A 51 -2.33 4.27 -10.68
CA MET A 51 -1.56 5.38 -10.09
C MET A 51 -1.35 5.14 -8.60
N VAL A 52 -2.38 4.74 -7.85
CA VAL A 52 -2.27 4.39 -6.42
C VAL A 52 -1.25 3.28 -6.20
N ARG A 53 -1.31 2.20 -6.99
CA ARG A 53 -0.35 1.08 -6.93
C ARG A 53 1.07 1.55 -7.20
N VAL A 54 1.25 2.38 -8.21
CA VAL A 54 2.54 2.97 -8.56
C VAL A 54 3.06 3.83 -7.40
N LEU A 55 2.25 4.74 -6.82
CA LEU A 55 2.66 5.53 -5.66
C LEU A 55 3.11 4.65 -4.48
N CYS A 56 2.34 3.59 -4.16
CA CYS A 56 2.71 2.63 -3.11
C CYS A 56 4.06 1.95 -3.41
N LEU A 57 4.30 1.53 -4.66
CA LEU A 57 5.55 0.88 -5.05
C LEU A 57 6.75 1.82 -4.98
N ILE A 58 6.59 3.12 -5.29
CA ILE A 58 7.67 4.11 -5.08
C ILE A 58 8.00 4.18 -3.60
N VAL A 59 6.99 4.35 -2.74
CA VAL A 59 7.19 4.47 -1.29
C VAL A 59 7.92 3.24 -0.75
N VAL A 60 7.48 2.02 -1.12
CA VAL A 60 8.16 0.78 -0.71
C VAL A 60 9.60 0.74 -1.20
N ALA A 61 9.86 1.12 -2.45
CA ALA A 61 11.21 1.12 -3.01
C ALA A 61 12.13 2.17 -2.36
N ARG A 62 11.60 3.30 -1.90
CA ARG A 62 12.36 4.30 -1.15
C ARG A 62 12.67 3.81 0.25
N LEU A 63 11.67 3.29 0.96
CA LEU A 63 11.82 2.72 2.29
C LEU A 63 12.77 1.50 2.31
N ALA A 64 12.85 0.74 1.23
CA ALA A 64 13.78 -0.40 1.09
C ALA A 64 15.25 0.02 0.91
N ARG A 65 15.53 1.23 0.39
CA ARG A 65 16.90 1.72 0.15
C ARG A 65 17.59 2.28 1.39
N GLY A 66 16.83 2.62 2.43
CA GLY A 66 17.37 3.14 3.67
C GLY A 66 16.40 4.11 4.36
N TYR A 67 16.29 3.97 5.68
CA TYR A 67 15.46 4.82 6.53
C TYR A 67 16.23 6.09 6.91
N SER A 68 16.41 7.01 5.97
CA SER A 68 16.86 8.37 6.33
C SER A 68 15.66 9.25 6.68
N CYS A 69 15.84 10.20 7.60
CA CYS A 69 14.76 11.11 8.02
C CYS A 69 14.14 11.87 6.81
N SER A 70 14.99 12.31 5.87
CA SER A 70 14.57 13.00 4.64
C SER A 70 13.72 12.10 3.71
N GLU A 71 14.06 10.82 3.59
CA GLU A 71 13.30 9.87 2.77
C GLU A 71 11.95 9.52 3.41
N ILE A 72 11.88 9.45 4.75
CA ILE A 72 10.62 9.19 5.48
C ILE A 72 9.64 10.37 5.29
N ASP A 73 10.11 11.60 5.41
CA ASP A 73 9.28 12.80 5.23
C ASP A 73 8.81 12.97 3.79
N SER A 74 9.69 12.78 2.80
CA SER A 74 9.31 12.85 1.38
C SER A 74 8.33 11.75 0.97
N CYS A 75 8.42 10.56 1.57
CA CYS A 75 7.43 9.50 1.39
C CYS A 75 6.04 9.91 1.90
N GLY A 76 5.95 10.77 2.91
CA GLY A 76 4.67 11.22 3.47
C GLY A 76 3.77 11.87 2.44
N THR A 77 4.32 12.76 1.61
CA THR A 77 3.55 13.43 0.55
C THR A 77 3.06 12.43 -0.50
N LEU A 78 3.88 11.44 -0.86
CA LEU A 78 3.52 10.39 -1.80
C LEU A 78 2.39 9.49 -1.27
N ILE A 79 2.46 9.14 0.02
CA ILE A 79 1.42 8.36 0.69
C ILE A 79 0.12 9.16 0.78
N ASP A 80 0.18 10.45 1.12
CA ASP A 80 -1.01 11.30 1.19
C ASP A 80 -1.68 11.47 -0.17
N MET A 81 -0.91 11.56 -1.25
CA MET A 81 -1.46 11.51 -2.61
C MET A 81 -2.13 10.16 -2.91
N ALA A 82 -1.55 9.04 -2.47
CA ALA A 82 -2.18 7.72 -2.63
C ALA A 82 -3.49 7.62 -1.84
N VAL A 83 -3.52 8.09 -0.59
CA VAL A 83 -4.74 8.13 0.25
C VAL A 83 -5.83 8.95 -0.42
N ARG A 84 -5.49 10.14 -0.94
CA ARG A 84 -6.43 10.99 -1.69
C ARG A 84 -6.95 10.28 -2.93
N GLY A 85 -6.08 9.66 -3.72
CA GLY A 85 -6.48 8.88 -4.89
C GLY A 85 -7.43 7.72 -4.54
N CYS A 86 -7.19 7.02 -3.42
CA CYS A 86 -8.11 6.00 -2.92
C CYS A 86 -9.48 6.57 -2.54
N ARG A 87 -9.53 7.77 -1.95
CA ARG A 87 -10.78 8.44 -1.59
C ARG A 87 -11.53 8.95 -2.82
N GLU A 88 -10.83 9.53 -3.79
CA GLU A 88 -11.39 9.99 -5.08
C GLU A 88 -11.99 8.83 -5.90
N LEU A 89 -11.36 7.65 -5.85
CA LEU A 89 -11.86 6.43 -6.49
C LEU A 89 -13.00 5.75 -5.72
N GLY A 90 -13.33 6.22 -4.51
CA GLY A 90 -14.34 5.57 -3.66
C GLY A 90 -13.90 4.25 -3.02
N ILE A 91 -12.71 3.71 -3.32
CA ILE A 91 -12.25 2.39 -2.86
C ILE A 91 -12.04 2.27 -1.34
N HIS A 92 -12.00 3.40 -0.63
CA HIS A 92 -11.96 3.45 0.83
C HIS A 92 -13.26 2.97 1.51
N LYS A 93 -14.39 2.95 0.78
CA LYS A 93 -15.67 2.42 1.24
C LYS A 93 -16.11 1.33 0.25
N PRO A 94 -15.99 0.05 0.62
CA PRO A 94 -16.53 -1.02 -0.22
C PRO A 94 -18.03 -0.81 -0.35
N ASP A 95 -18.53 -0.68 -1.57
CA ASP A 95 -19.96 -0.69 -1.80
C ASP A 95 -20.48 -2.09 -1.51
N ARG A 96 -21.16 -2.23 -0.37
CA ARG A 96 -21.77 -3.48 0.09
C ARG A 96 -23.16 -3.69 -0.53
N GLY A 97 -23.67 -2.72 -1.30
CA GLY A 97 -25.07 -2.64 -1.73
C GLY A 97 -25.40 -3.30 -3.06
N GLU A 98 -24.43 -3.50 -3.95
CA GLU A 98 -24.68 -4.17 -5.23
C GLU A 98 -24.32 -5.66 -5.15
N ASP A 99 -25.34 -6.53 -5.06
CA ASP A 99 -25.23 -7.99 -5.19
C ASP A 99 -24.59 -8.48 -6.52
N LYS A 100 -24.14 -7.55 -7.37
CA LYS A 100 -23.52 -7.77 -8.68
C LYS A 100 -22.04 -7.39 -8.75
N ALA A 101 -21.46 -6.81 -7.70
CA ALA A 101 -20.03 -6.49 -7.71
C ALA A 101 -19.21 -7.80 -7.78
N SER A 102 -18.36 -7.93 -8.81
CA SER A 102 -17.47 -9.07 -8.95
C SER A 102 -16.52 -9.13 -7.76
N LEU A 103 -16.27 -10.33 -7.23
CA LEU A 103 -15.33 -10.52 -6.12
C LEU A 103 -13.94 -10.01 -6.48
N LEU A 104 -13.57 -10.12 -7.76
CA LEU A 104 -12.36 -9.55 -8.33
C LEU A 104 -12.28 -8.03 -8.13
N ASP A 105 -13.33 -7.29 -8.45
CA ASP A 105 -13.34 -5.83 -8.35
C ASP A 105 -13.24 -5.37 -6.90
N MET A 106 -13.95 -6.04 -5.99
CA MET A 106 -13.85 -5.78 -4.55
C MET A 106 -12.42 -6.00 -4.02
N GLN A 107 -11.80 -7.14 -4.33
CA GLN A 107 -10.43 -7.44 -3.90
C GLN A 107 -9.39 -6.50 -4.56
N MET A 108 -9.58 -6.16 -5.84
CA MET A 108 -8.71 -5.25 -6.59
C MET A 108 -8.72 -3.81 -6.04
N CYS A 109 -9.80 -3.42 -5.35
CA CYS A 109 -9.96 -2.14 -4.68
C CYS A 109 -9.51 -2.19 -3.21
N ALA A 110 -9.86 -3.24 -2.48
CA ALA A 110 -9.56 -3.38 -1.06
C ALA A 110 -8.07 -3.56 -0.76
N ARG A 111 -7.33 -4.28 -1.63
CA ARG A 111 -5.89 -4.53 -1.44
C ARG A 111 -5.06 -3.25 -1.55
N PRO A 112 -5.20 -2.40 -2.61
CA PRO A 112 -4.50 -1.11 -2.65
C PRO A 112 -4.84 -0.17 -1.50
N TRP A 113 -6.10 -0.13 -1.06
CA TRP A 113 -6.50 0.67 0.10
C TRP A 113 -5.76 0.22 1.37
N THR A 114 -5.77 -1.09 1.65
CA THR A 114 -5.09 -1.71 2.79
C THR A 114 -3.60 -1.40 2.80
N THR A 115 -2.93 -1.57 1.66
CA THR A 115 -1.50 -1.26 1.52
C THR A 115 -1.23 0.23 1.75
N THR A 116 -2.08 1.11 1.23
CA THR A 116 -1.93 2.56 1.41
C THR A 116 -2.06 2.96 2.88
N VAL A 117 -3.08 2.44 3.57
CA VAL A 117 -3.30 2.69 5.01
C VAL A 117 -2.15 2.14 5.85
N PHE A 118 -1.66 0.94 5.54
CA PHE A 118 -0.48 0.37 6.20
C PHE A 118 0.76 1.25 6.05
N LEU A 119 1.04 1.74 4.85
CA LEU A 119 2.16 2.65 4.62
C LEU A 119 1.95 3.98 5.38
N LYS A 120 0.72 4.49 5.45
CA LYS A 120 0.41 5.72 6.19
C LYS A 120 0.60 5.57 7.69
N VAL A 121 0.10 4.48 8.28
CA VAL A 121 0.32 4.16 9.69
C VAL A 121 1.80 4.08 9.96
N ARG A 122 2.55 3.28 9.19
CA ARG A 122 4.00 3.13 9.34
C ARG A 122 4.76 4.45 9.24
N GLN A 123 4.39 5.30 8.29
CA GLN A 123 4.97 6.63 8.14
C GLN A 123 4.67 7.51 9.35
N ALA A 124 3.42 7.53 9.84
CA ALA A 124 3.04 8.26 11.05
C ALA A 124 3.82 7.78 12.29
N MET A 125 4.06 6.47 12.43
CA MET A 125 4.86 5.95 13.53
C MET A 125 6.30 6.43 13.49
N ASN A 126 6.88 6.54 12.29
CA ASN A 126 8.28 6.88 12.12
C ASN A 126 8.54 8.39 12.18
N SER A 127 7.62 9.22 11.67
CA SER A 127 7.78 10.68 11.65
C SER A 127 7.03 11.42 12.75
N GLY A 128 6.25 10.72 13.58
CA GLY A 128 5.41 11.34 14.60
C GLY A 128 4.27 12.20 14.02
N THR A 129 3.93 12.01 12.75
CA THR A 129 2.85 12.78 12.10
C THR A 129 1.47 12.31 12.52
N LEU A 130 0.51 13.23 12.55
CA LEU A 130 -0.87 12.91 12.90
C LEU A 130 -1.50 11.99 11.84
N LEU A 131 -2.11 10.92 12.32
CA LEU A 131 -2.83 9.98 11.48
C LEU A 131 -4.25 10.51 11.23
N LEU A 132 -4.47 11.11 10.05
CA LEU A 132 -5.79 11.60 9.62
C LEU A 132 -6.68 10.47 9.06
N LEU A 133 -6.69 9.33 9.73
CA LEU A 133 -7.55 8.18 9.42
C LEU A 133 -8.32 7.80 10.67
N ARG A 134 -9.61 7.55 10.53
CA ARG A 134 -10.43 7.03 11.63
C ARG A 134 -10.45 5.50 11.55
N PRO A 135 -10.58 4.78 12.67
CA PRO A 135 -10.80 3.33 12.63
C PRO A 135 -12.02 2.96 11.77
N SER A 136 -13.06 3.80 11.75
CA SER A 136 -14.25 3.64 10.91
C SER A 136 -14.01 3.78 9.40
N ASP A 137 -12.87 4.35 8.99
CA ASP A 137 -12.50 4.46 7.58
C ASP A 137 -11.92 3.14 7.03
N PHE A 138 -11.70 2.14 7.90
CA PHE A 138 -11.08 0.88 7.53
C PHE A 138 -11.99 -0.31 7.85
N ASP A 139 -12.23 -1.14 6.83
CA ASP A 139 -13.04 -2.34 6.94
C ASP A 139 -12.24 -3.58 6.56
N ALA A 140 -11.75 -4.28 7.58
CA ALA A 140 -10.93 -5.47 7.41
C ALA A 140 -11.72 -6.69 6.88
N SER A 141 -13.06 -6.65 6.93
CA SER A 141 -13.90 -7.80 6.55
C SER A 141 -14.04 -8.00 5.04
N VAL A 142 -13.51 -7.06 4.25
CA VAL A 142 -13.63 -7.04 2.79
C VAL A 142 -12.55 -7.89 2.12
N ILE A 143 -11.44 -8.16 2.81
CA ILE A 143 -10.36 -8.99 2.27
C ILE A 143 -10.62 -10.44 2.66
N GLU A 144 -10.87 -11.26 1.65
CA GLU A 144 -11.16 -12.66 1.81
C GLU A 144 -9.98 -13.51 1.33
N ASN A 145 -9.92 -14.75 1.83
CA ASN A 145 -8.79 -15.64 1.60
C ASN A 145 -8.93 -16.36 0.25
N PHE A 146 -8.48 -15.71 -0.81
CA PHE A 146 -8.43 -16.24 -2.17
C PHE A 146 -7.01 -16.18 -2.73
N ASP A 147 -6.65 -17.16 -3.54
CA ASP A 147 -5.46 -17.08 -4.37
C ASP A 147 -5.72 -16.20 -5.60
N ASP A 148 -4.67 -15.54 -6.09
CA ASP A 148 -4.80 -14.58 -7.19
C ASP A 148 -5.25 -15.25 -8.50
N GLU A 149 -4.93 -16.53 -8.67
CA GLU A 149 -5.32 -17.37 -9.81
C GLU A 149 -6.83 -17.72 -9.82
N GLU A 150 -7.49 -17.62 -8.66
CA GLU A 150 -8.93 -17.93 -8.49
C GLU A 150 -9.82 -16.71 -8.72
N LEU A 151 -9.18 -15.55 -8.85
CA LEU A 151 -9.81 -14.24 -8.96
C LEU A 151 -10.12 -13.93 -10.44
N GLY A 152 -11.22 -14.51 -10.94
CA GLY A 152 -11.71 -14.29 -12.31
C GLY A 152 -12.84 -13.25 -12.38
N VAL A 153 -13.05 -12.70 -13.59
CA VAL A 153 -14.18 -11.76 -13.87
C VAL A 153 -15.54 -12.39 -13.54
N ASN A 154 -15.65 -13.71 -13.64
CA ASN A 154 -16.86 -14.49 -13.39
C ASN A 154 -16.96 -15.05 -11.96
N THR A 155 -16.00 -14.74 -11.07
CA THR A 155 -16.00 -15.25 -9.69
C THR A 155 -17.07 -14.50 -8.88
N LEU A 156 -18.19 -15.17 -8.63
CA LEU A 156 -19.28 -14.65 -7.81
C LEU A 156 -18.91 -14.68 -6.32
N ARG A 157 -19.44 -13.72 -5.55
CA ARG A 157 -19.26 -13.60 -4.09
C ARG A 157 -19.65 -14.86 -3.30
N THR A 158 -20.41 -15.76 -3.91
CA THR A 158 -20.90 -17.00 -3.29
C THR A 158 -19.84 -18.11 -3.20
N MET A 159 -18.66 -17.95 -3.82
CA MET A 159 -17.58 -18.91 -3.63
C MET A 159 -17.07 -18.85 -2.19
N ALA A 160 -17.06 -19.99 -1.51
CA ALA A 160 -16.56 -20.07 -0.14
C ALA A 160 -15.06 -19.75 -0.11
N SER A 161 -14.68 -18.68 0.58
CA SER A 161 -13.28 -18.32 0.80
C SER A 161 -12.52 -19.47 1.47
N HIS A 162 -11.24 -19.63 1.16
CA HIS A 162 -10.42 -20.65 1.82
C HIS A 162 -10.40 -20.44 3.34
N PRO A 163 -10.45 -21.53 4.15
CA PRO A 163 -10.34 -21.40 5.59
C PRO A 163 -9.03 -20.67 5.93
N HIS A 164 -9.07 -19.72 6.87
CA HIS A 164 -7.93 -18.87 7.27
C HIS A 164 -6.66 -19.63 7.75
N ARG A 165 -6.73 -20.96 7.87
CA ARG A 165 -5.61 -21.83 8.21
C ARG A 165 -4.76 -22.21 7.00
N LEU A 166 -5.29 -22.12 5.78
CA LEU A 166 -4.52 -22.28 4.55
C LEU A 166 -3.85 -20.96 4.19
N GLN A 167 -2.54 -21.04 3.98
CA GLN A 167 -1.73 -19.93 3.52
C GLN A 167 -1.88 -19.78 2.01
N THR A 168 -2.43 -18.64 1.59
CA THR A 168 -2.65 -18.19 0.22
C THR A 168 -1.81 -16.93 -0.07
N SER A 169 -1.81 -16.46 -1.31
CA SER A 169 -1.23 -15.15 -1.69
C SER A 169 -1.82 -13.96 -0.91
N SER A 170 -3.09 -14.06 -0.46
CA SER A 170 -3.82 -13.01 0.25
C SER A 170 -3.64 -13.03 1.76
N THR A 171 -3.03 -14.08 2.32
CA THR A 171 -2.87 -14.27 3.77
C THR A 171 -2.16 -13.09 4.44
N CYS A 172 -1.08 -12.58 3.84
CA CYS A 172 -0.36 -11.41 4.37
C CYS A 172 -1.26 -10.16 4.41
N HIS A 173 -2.07 -9.92 3.37
CA HIS A 173 -2.98 -8.79 3.32
C HIS A 173 -4.09 -8.91 4.38
N ILE A 174 -4.59 -10.12 4.64
CA ILE A 174 -5.60 -10.38 5.68
C ILE A 174 -5.04 -10.07 7.06
N PHE A 175 -3.83 -10.54 7.38
CA PHE A 175 -3.20 -10.26 8.67
C PHE A 175 -2.98 -8.76 8.87
N ILE A 176 -2.46 -8.07 7.86
CA ILE A 176 -2.27 -6.62 7.90
C ILE A 176 -3.62 -5.91 8.11
N ALA A 177 -4.63 -6.24 7.31
CA ALA A 177 -5.96 -5.63 7.43
C ALA A 177 -6.57 -5.80 8.83
N LYS A 178 -6.44 -6.99 9.44
CA LYS A 178 -6.93 -7.23 10.81
C LYS A 178 -6.16 -6.42 11.86
N ALA A 179 -4.87 -6.16 11.65
CA ALA A 179 -4.04 -5.39 12.58
C ALA A 179 -4.25 -3.86 12.46
N LEU A 180 -4.66 -3.37 11.28
CA LEU A 180 -4.75 -1.93 11.02
C LEU A 180 -5.70 -1.16 11.94
N PRO A 181 -6.94 -1.61 12.23
CA PRO A 181 -7.82 -0.92 13.16
C PRO A 181 -7.19 -0.72 14.54
N ILE A 182 -6.50 -1.75 15.04
CA ILE A 182 -5.81 -1.70 16.35
C ILE A 182 -4.67 -0.69 16.32
N ALA A 183 -3.87 -0.69 15.25
CA ALA A 183 -2.77 0.26 15.10
C ALA A 183 -3.27 1.71 14.94
N ILE A 184 -4.36 1.93 14.20
CA ILE A 184 -5.00 3.25 14.06
C ILE A 184 -5.52 3.71 15.42
N ASP A 185 -6.23 2.85 16.15
CA ASP A 185 -6.76 3.17 17.47
C ASP A 185 -5.66 3.54 18.47
N MET A 186 -4.55 2.80 18.49
CA MET A 186 -3.39 3.10 19.34
C MET A 186 -2.79 4.49 19.05
N PHE A 187 -2.75 4.90 17.78
CA PHE A 187 -2.22 6.22 17.38
C PHE A 187 -3.22 7.36 17.55
N CYS A 188 -4.51 7.07 17.38
CA CYS A 188 -5.59 8.04 17.55
C CYS A 188 -6.06 8.16 19.00
N ALA A 189 -5.64 7.24 19.88
CA ALA A 189 -5.95 7.29 21.30
C ALA A 189 -5.44 8.62 21.88
N PRO A 190 -6.29 9.37 22.60
CA PRO A 190 -5.85 10.59 23.25
C PRO A 190 -4.74 10.24 24.24
N ILE A 191 -3.60 10.96 24.14
CA ILE A 191 -2.51 10.87 25.11
C ILE A 191 -3.12 10.91 26.51
N PRO A 192 -2.82 9.95 27.41
CA PRO A 192 -3.38 9.94 28.75
C PRO A 192 -3.12 11.28 29.42
N ARG A 193 -4.19 11.95 29.88
CA ARG A 193 -4.17 13.30 30.49
C ARG A 193 -3.18 13.47 31.66
N TRP A 194 -2.61 12.39 32.19
CA TRP A 194 -1.63 12.39 33.27
C TRP A 194 -0.28 13.02 32.90
N ARG A 195 0.01 13.29 31.61
CA ARG A 195 1.22 14.03 31.18
C ARG A 195 1.06 15.56 31.14
N MET A 196 -0.10 16.11 31.51
CA MET A 196 -0.31 17.58 31.59
C MET A 196 -0.13 18.17 33.01
N TYR A 197 0.36 17.37 33.97
CA TYR A 197 0.58 17.79 35.37
C TYR A 197 2.00 17.51 35.89
N LEU A 198 3.00 17.50 35.00
CA LEU A 198 4.43 17.47 35.38
C LEU A 198 5.16 18.62 34.71
#